data_AF-A0A3C1KKI2-F1
#
_entry.id   AF-A0A3C1KKI2-F1
#
_cell.length_a   1.000
_cell.length_b   1.000
_cell.length_c   1.000
_cell.angle_alpha   90.00
_cell.angle_beta   90.00
_cell.angle_gamma   90.00
#
_symmetry.space_group_name_H-M   'P 1'
#
loop_
_entity.id
_entity.type
_entity.pdbx_description
1 polymer ?
#
loop_
_entity_poly.entity_id
_entity_poly.type
_entity_poly.pdbx_seq_one_letter_code
_entity_poly.pdbx_strand_id
1 'polypeptide(L)'
;GNIGCMVNGAGLAMGTMDIVKLHGGAPANFLDVGGGATKERVSEAFKIILSDDKVKAVLINIFGGIVRCDLIAEGVIGAVQEIGVQVPVVVRLEGNNAELGRQVLADSGLNIIAATSLTDAAQQAVKAAEGAA
;
A
#
# COMPACT_ATOMS: atom_id res chain seq x y z
N GLY A 1 -3.33 14.01 -6.54
CA GLY A 1 -2.91 12.98 -7.50
C GLY A 1 -3.97 11.90 -7.60
N ASN A 2 -3.61 10.72 -8.09
CA ASN A 2 -4.49 9.55 -8.24
C ASN A 2 -3.92 8.26 -7.61
N ILE A 3 -2.72 8.31 -7.01
CA ILE A 3 -2.12 7.16 -6.31
C ILE A 3 -2.14 7.42 -4.81
N GLY A 4 -3.04 6.74 -4.10
CA GLY A 4 -3.09 6.81 -2.63
C GLY A 4 -1.83 6.22 -2.01
N CYS A 5 -1.22 6.89 -1.04
CA CYS A 5 -0.02 6.41 -0.36
C CYS A 5 -0.30 6.16 1.13
N MET A 6 -0.01 4.95 1.61
CA MET A 6 -0.10 4.56 3.02
C MET A 6 1.24 3.98 3.46
N VAL A 7 1.88 4.58 4.46
CA VAL A 7 3.27 4.27 4.82
C VAL A 7 3.47 4.31 6.32
N ASN A 8 4.42 3.54 6.87
CA ASN A 8 4.83 3.68 8.28
C ASN A 8 6.07 4.58 8.41
N GLY A 9 5.89 5.75 9.01
CA GLY A 9 6.93 6.75 9.27
C GLY A 9 6.93 7.91 8.28
N ALA A 10 6.86 9.13 8.80
CA ALA A 10 6.75 10.35 8.01
C ALA A 10 7.85 10.53 6.94
N GLY A 11 9.11 10.23 7.26
CA GLY A 11 10.21 10.33 6.29
C GLY A 11 10.06 9.36 5.12
N LEU A 12 9.65 8.12 5.41
CA LEU A 12 9.38 7.11 4.38
C LEU A 12 8.15 7.49 3.56
N ALA A 13 7.14 8.10 4.19
CA ALA A 13 5.94 8.56 3.50
C ALA A 13 6.26 9.65 2.46
N MET A 14 7.07 10.65 2.83
CA MET A 14 7.56 11.67 1.89
C MET A 14 8.37 11.02 0.76
N GLY A 15 9.34 10.16 1.09
CA GLY A 15 10.15 9.46 0.07
C GLY A 15 9.33 8.56 -0.86
N THR A 16 8.24 7.96 -0.36
CA THR A 16 7.32 7.15 -1.16
C THR A 16 6.55 8.02 -2.16
N MET A 17 6.09 9.21 -1.74
CA MET A 17 5.46 10.16 -2.65
C MET A 17 6.45 10.65 -3.71
N ASP A 18 7.68 10.96 -3.31
CA ASP A 18 8.73 11.44 -4.21
C ASP A 18 9.09 10.38 -5.26
N ILE A 19 9.26 9.12 -4.87
CA ILE A 19 9.59 8.06 -5.83
C ILE A 19 8.43 7.73 -6.78
N VAL A 20 7.17 7.79 -6.30
CA VAL A 20 5.99 7.70 -7.17
C VAL A 20 6.01 8.84 -8.19
N LYS A 21 6.30 10.08 -7.75
CA LYS A 21 6.38 11.25 -8.62
C LYS A 21 7.54 11.15 -9.62
N LEU A 22 8.68 10.63 -9.17
CA LEU A 22 9.87 10.41 -9.99
C LEU A 22 9.60 9.43 -11.15
N HIS A 23 8.77 8.42 -10.92
CA HIS A 23 8.36 7.45 -11.95
C HIS A 23 7.12 7.90 -12.76
N GLY A 24 6.76 9.19 -12.73
CA GLY A 24 5.69 9.76 -13.55
C GLY A 24 4.30 9.70 -12.92
N GLY A 25 4.16 9.11 -11.73
CA GLY A 25 2.91 9.07 -10.98
C GLY A 25 2.51 10.40 -10.36
N ALA A 26 1.28 10.46 -9.87
CA ALA A 26 0.79 11.60 -9.09
C ALA A 26 0.31 11.11 -7.71
N PRO A 27 1.10 11.25 -6.64
CA PRO A 27 0.64 10.88 -5.30
C PRO A 27 -0.64 11.68 -4.94
N ALA A 28 -1.63 10.98 -4.41
CA ALA A 28 -2.93 11.54 -4.04
C ALA A 28 -2.89 12.22 -2.68
N ASN A 29 -2.17 11.62 -1.74
CA ASN A 29 -2.12 12.03 -0.35
C ASN A 29 -0.75 11.72 0.27
N PHE A 30 -0.57 12.25 1.47
CA PHE A 30 0.39 11.79 2.45
C PHE A 30 -0.38 11.11 3.59
N LEU A 31 -0.02 9.88 3.96
CA LEU A 31 -0.59 9.22 5.14
C LEU A 31 0.44 8.32 5.82
N ASP A 32 0.76 8.68 7.06
CA ASP A 32 1.61 7.91 7.97
C ASP A 32 0.74 7.13 8.96
N VAL A 33 0.81 5.80 8.95
CA VAL A 33 0.07 4.92 9.89
C VAL A 33 0.78 4.78 11.25
N GLY A 34 1.97 5.37 11.40
CA GLY A 34 2.84 5.25 12.55
C GLY A 34 3.54 3.89 12.65
N GLY A 35 4.19 3.62 13.78
CA GLY A 35 5.00 2.40 13.97
C GLY A 35 4.22 1.08 14.12
N GLY A 36 2.90 1.11 14.08
CA GLY A 36 2.04 -0.07 14.22
C GLY A 36 0.92 -0.06 13.18
N ALA A 37 0.94 -1.01 12.26
CA ALA A 37 -0.07 -1.21 11.23
C ALA A 37 -1.02 -2.36 11.62
N THR A 38 -1.88 -2.13 12.62
CA THR A 38 -2.92 -3.10 12.98
C THR A 38 -4.03 -3.12 11.92
N LYS A 39 -4.83 -4.20 11.88
CA LYS A 39 -5.94 -4.33 10.93
C LYS A 39 -6.85 -3.09 10.96
N GLU A 40 -7.23 -2.62 12.14
CA GLU A 40 -8.15 -1.49 12.33
C GLU A 40 -7.57 -0.20 11.75
N ARG A 41 -6.27 0.05 11.98
CA ARG A 41 -5.61 1.25 11.44
C ARG A 41 -5.49 1.19 9.92
N VAL A 42 -5.17 0.02 9.38
CA VAL A 42 -5.13 -0.20 7.92
C VAL A 42 -6.51 0.02 7.32
N SER A 43 -7.57 -0.51 7.95
CA SER A 43 -8.96 -0.28 7.52
C SER A 43 -9.35 1.19 7.52
N GLU A 44 -9.10 1.92 8.62
CA GLU A 44 -9.40 3.35 8.68
C GLU A 44 -8.58 4.16 7.65
N ALA A 45 -7.31 3.81 7.46
CA ALA A 45 -6.47 4.44 6.46
C ALA A 45 -7.01 4.21 5.03
N PHE A 46 -7.52 3.02 4.71
CA PHE A 46 -8.22 2.77 3.45
C PHE A 46 -9.47 3.63 3.31
N LYS A 47 -10.32 3.72 4.34
CA LYS A 47 -11.53 4.57 4.29
C LYS A 47 -11.18 6.03 4.03
N ILE A 48 -10.13 6.55 4.67
CA ILE A 48 -9.66 7.93 4.48
C ILE A 48 -9.16 8.11 3.04
N ILE A 49 -8.26 7.25 2.56
CA ILE A 49 -7.69 7.36 1.21
C ILE A 49 -8.76 7.25 0.14
N LEU A 50 -9.67 6.29 0.27
CA LEU A 50 -10.71 5.99 -0.72
C LEU A 50 -11.94 6.91 -0.60
N SER A 51 -11.95 7.84 0.36
CA SER A 51 -12.93 8.93 0.37
C SER A 51 -12.69 9.96 -0.74
N ASP A 52 -11.52 9.93 -1.39
CA ASP A 52 -11.22 10.72 -2.59
C ASP A 52 -11.40 9.87 -3.86
N ASP A 53 -12.46 10.16 -4.62
CA ASP A 53 -12.82 9.49 -5.89
C ASP A 53 -11.74 9.60 -6.99
N LYS A 54 -10.75 10.50 -6.82
CA LYS A 54 -9.60 10.63 -7.72
C LYS A 54 -8.60 9.48 -7.56
N VAL A 55 -8.64 8.74 -6.46
CA VAL A 55 -7.73 7.61 -6.22
C VAL A 55 -8.06 6.47 -7.18
N LYS A 56 -7.06 6.04 -7.97
CA LYS A 56 -7.13 4.96 -8.96
C LYS A 56 -6.24 3.77 -8.62
N ALA A 57 -5.29 3.93 -7.71
CA ALA A 57 -4.50 2.85 -7.13
C ALA A 57 -4.05 3.24 -5.73
N VAL A 58 -3.74 2.25 -4.88
CA VAL A 58 -3.15 2.49 -3.55
C VAL A 58 -1.79 1.82 -3.46
N LEU A 59 -0.78 2.57 -3.02
CA LEU A 59 0.55 2.08 -2.67
C LEU A 59 0.70 2.01 -1.14
N ILE A 60 0.83 0.80 -0.63
CA ILE A 60 1.19 0.51 0.77
C ILE A 60 2.69 0.21 0.81
N ASN A 61 3.45 0.98 1.58
CA ASN A 61 4.87 0.75 1.79
C ASN A 61 5.16 0.63 3.28
N ILE A 62 5.43 -0.60 3.74
CA ILE A 62 5.78 -0.87 5.13
C ILE A 62 7.22 -1.37 5.21
N PHE A 63 8.03 -0.67 6.01
CA PHE A 63 9.41 -1.04 6.28
C PHE A 63 9.65 -1.18 7.79
N GLY A 64 10.04 -2.38 8.21
CA GLY A 64 10.30 -2.72 9.61
C GLY A 64 9.06 -2.57 10.50
N GLY A 65 9.30 -2.13 11.74
CA GLY A 65 8.26 -1.94 12.75
C GLY A 65 8.22 -3.04 13.79
N ILE A 66 7.20 -2.97 14.67
CA ILE A 66 7.00 -3.89 15.80
C ILE A 66 6.20 -5.14 15.35
N VAL A 67 5.46 -5.03 14.25
CA VAL A 67 4.57 -6.09 13.74
C VAL A 67 5.26 -6.83 12.59
N ARG A 68 5.13 -8.16 12.54
CA ARG A 68 5.69 -8.97 11.44
C ARG A 68 4.91 -8.76 10.14
N CYS A 69 5.59 -8.88 9.00
CA CYS A 69 4.98 -8.62 7.70
C CYS A 69 3.85 -9.60 7.35
N ASP A 70 3.88 -10.85 7.83
CA ASP A 70 2.78 -11.82 7.65
C ASP A 70 1.47 -11.33 8.28
N LEU A 71 1.51 -10.80 9.50
CA LEU A 71 0.33 -10.25 10.18
C LEU A 71 -0.17 -8.97 9.52
N ILE A 72 0.74 -8.16 8.98
CA ILE A 72 0.37 -6.96 8.22
C ILE A 72 -0.32 -7.35 6.91
N ALA A 73 0.19 -8.36 6.21
CA ALA A 73 -0.43 -8.90 4.99
C ALA A 73 -1.86 -9.38 5.26
N GLU A 74 -2.07 -10.16 6.32
CA GLU A 74 -3.40 -10.59 6.76
C GLU A 74 -4.32 -9.39 7.08
N GLY A 75 -3.79 -8.37 7.77
CA GLY A 75 -4.50 -7.14 8.06
C GLY A 75 -4.93 -6.38 6.80
N VAL A 76 -4.05 -6.28 5.80
CA VAL A 76 -4.35 -5.66 4.50
C VAL A 76 -5.43 -6.44 3.76
N ILE A 77 -5.31 -7.76 3.66
CA ILE A 77 -6.31 -8.63 3.02
C ILE A 77 -7.66 -8.46 3.68
N GLY A 78 -7.70 -8.53 5.02
CA GLY A 78 -8.93 -8.36 5.78
C GLY A 78 -9.56 -6.99 5.59
N ALA A 79 -8.76 -5.92 5.57
CA ALA A 79 -9.24 -4.56 5.31
C ALA A 79 -9.79 -4.39 3.88
N VAL A 80 -9.09 -4.93 2.88
CA VAL A 80 -9.51 -4.87 1.47
C VAL A 80 -10.85 -5.58 1.26
N GLN A 81 -11.03 -6.76 1.86
CA GLN A 81 -12.27 -7.52 1.79
C GLN A 81 -13.42 -6.84 2.54
N GLU A 82 -13.16 -6.31 3.74
CA GLU A 82 -14.18 -5.68 4.58
C GLU A 82 -14.70 -4.37 3.97
N ILE A 83 -13.81 -3.57 3.39
CA ILE A 83 -14.15 -2.27 2.80
C ILE A 83 -14.66 -2.41 1.37
N GLY A 84 -14.30 -3.50 0.67
CA GLY A 84 -14.65 -3.70 -0.73
C GLY A 84 -13.82 -2.80 -1.66
N VAL A 85 -12.50 -2.75 -1.45
CA VAL A 85 -11.59 -1.92 -2.26
C VAL A 85 -11.57 -2.43 -3.70
N GLN A 86 -11.98 -1.57 -4.65
CA GLN A 86 -12.07 -1.92 -6.07
C GLN A 86 -10.83 -1.52 -6.88
N VAL A 87 -10.09 -0.52 -6.41
CA VAL A 87 -8.85 -0.07 -7.04
C VAL A 87 -7.70 -1.05 -6.76
N PRO A 88 -6.76 -1.24 -7.69
CA PRO A 88 -5.57 -2.06 -7.46
C PRO A 88 -4.76 -1.56 -6.28
N VAL A 89 -4.27 -2.49 -5.46
CA VAL A 89 -3.44 -2.20 -4.29
C VAL A 89 -2.05 -2.79 -4.52
N VAL A 90 -1.03 -1.93 -4.55
CA VAL A 90 0.38 -2.35 -4.58
C VAL A 90 0.91 -2.31 -3.16
N VAL A 91 1.51 -3.41 -2.71
CA VAL A 91 2.01 -3.56 -1.34
C VAL A 91 3.48 -3.94 -1.38
N ARG A 92 4.31 -3.14 -0.72
CA ARG A 92 5.71 -3.46 -0.45
C ARG A 92 5.87 -3.66 1.05
N LEU A 93 6.26 -4.87 1.43
CA LEU A 93 6.54 -5.25 2.81
C LEU A 93 8.02 -5.60 2.95
N GLU A 94 8.68 -5.01 3.95
CA GLU A 94 10.03 -5.37 4.33
C GLU A 94 10.26 -5.40 5.84
N GLY A 95 11.07 -6.34 6.29
CA GLY A 95 11.24 -6.69 7.70
C GLY A 95 11.05 -8.18 7.96
N ASN A 96 10.74 -8.53 9.21
CA ASN A 96 10.56 -9.92 9.63
C ASN A 96 9.40 -10.58 8.86
N ASN A 97 9.64 -11.78 8.32
CA ASN A 97 8.69 -12.55 7.53
C ASN A 97 8.17 -11.83 6.26
N ALA A 98 8.93 -10.89 5.70
CA ALA A 98 8.52 -10.16 4.50
C ALA A 98 8.22 -11.08 3.31
N GLU A 99 9.01 -12.13 3.13
CA GLU A 99 8.78 -13.12 2.06
C GLU A 99 7.45 -13.85 2.24
N LEU A 100 7.16 -14.33 3.45
CA LEU A 100 5.87 -14.94 3.78
C LEU A 100 4.72 -13.95 3.60
N GLY A 101 4.86 -12.71 4.04
CA GLY A 101 3.84 -11.67 3.84
C GLY A 101 3.55 -11.40 2.37
N ARG A 102 4.57 -11.37 1.50
CA ARG A 102 4.38 -11.25 0.05
C ARG A 102 3.66 -12.46 -0.53
N GLN A 103 3.99 -13.67 -0.09
CA GLN A 103 3.31 -14.90 -0.52
C GLN A 103 1.83 -14.88 -0.11
N VAL A 104 1.53 -14.51 1.14
CA VAL A 104 0.15 -14.37 1.66
C VAL A 104 -0.66 -13.37 0.83
N LEU A 105 -0.06 -12.25 0.43
CA LEU A 105 -0.72 -11.27 -0.44
C LEU A 105 -0.99 -11.83 -1.84
N ALA A 106 -0.01 -12.52 -2.43
CA ALA A 106 -0.13 -13.11 -3.77
C ALA A 106 -1.18 -14.23 -3.83
N ASP A 107 -1.30 -15.03 -2.75
CA ASP A 107 -2.23 -16.15 -2.67
C ASP A 107 -3.67 -15.71 -2.30
N SER A 108 -3.89 -14.42 -2.03
CA SER A 108 -5.18 -13.90 -1.53
C SER A 108 -6.32 -13.92 -2.56
N GLY A 109 -6.00 -13.99 -3.86
CA GLY A 109 -6.98 -13.88 -4.96
C GLY A 109 -7.59 -12.48 -5.13
N LEU A 110 -7.11 -11.48 -4.37
CA LEU A 110 -7.54 -10.09 -4.47
C LEU A 110 -6.71 -9.34 -5.51
N ASN A 111 -7.15 -8.13 -5.90
CA ASN A 111 -6.38 -7.24 -6.78
C ASN A 111 -5.23 -6.56 -6.02
N ILE A 112 -4.35 -7.38 -5.45
CA ILE A 112 -3.21 -7.00 -4.64
C ILE A 112 -1.94 -7.44 -5.35
N ILE A 113 -1.01 -6.51 -5.49
CA ILE A 113 0.27 -6.69 -6.16
C ILE A 113 1.35 -6.61 -5.10
N ALA A 114 2.02 -7.74 -4.83
CA ALA A 114 3.13 -7.81 -3.88
C ALA A 114 4.45 -7.38 -4.55
N ALA A 115 4.88 -6.15 -4.29
CA ALA A 115 6.12 -5.60 -4.83
C ALA A 115 7.35 -6.05 -4.04
N THR A 116 8.49 -6.14 -4.73
CA THR A 116 9.75 -6.69 -4.19
C THR A 116 10.75 -5.61 -3.74
N SER A 117 10.62 -4.39 -4.24
CA SER A 117 11.47 -3.25 -3.88
C SER A 117 10.66 -1.96 -3.93
N LEU A 118 11.21 -0.86 -3.40
CA LEU A 118 10.53 0.44 -3.42
C LEU A 118 10.35 0.99 -4.85
N THR A 119 11.36 0.82 -5.71
CA THR A 119 11.30 1.20 -7.13
C THR A 119 10.27 0.39 -7.89
N ASP A 120 10.27 -0.94 -7.68
CA ASP A 120 9.28 -1.84 -8.25
C ASP A 120 7.86 -1.46 -7.81
N ALA A 121 7.65 -1.19 -6.52
CA ALA A 121 6.36 -0.78 -5.98
C ALA A 121 5.85 0.53 -6.61
N ALA A 122 6.73 1.52 -6.79
CA ALA A 122 6.38 2.78 -7.42
C ALA A 122 5.97 2.59 -8.89
N GLN A 123 6.76 1.86 -9.67
CA GLN A 123 6.47 1.58 -11.09
C GLN A 123 5.17 0.80 -11.25
N GLN A 124 4.93 -0.21 -10.40
CA GLN A 124 3.70 -0.98 -10.42
C GLN A 124 2.49 -0.12 -10.02
N ALA A 125 2.63 0.78 -9.03
CA ALA A 125 1.55 1.69 -8.62
C ALA A 125 1.19 2.69 -9.73
N VAL A 126 2.18 3.22 -10.45
CA VAL A 126 1.96 4.09 -11.61
C VAL A 126 1.20 3.35 -12.70
N LYS A 127 1.69 2.17 -13.10
CA LYS A 127 1.04 1.34 -14.12
C LYS A 127 -0.38 0.94 -13.73
N ALA A 128 -0.59 0.58 -12.47
CA ALA A 128 -1.90 0.21 -11.94
C ALA A 128 -2.90 1.38 -11.98
N ALA A 129 -2.45 2.60 -11.71
CA ALA A 129 -3.29 3.80 -11.77
C ALA A 129 -3.64 4.23 -13.21
N GLU A 130 -2.82 3.90 -14.20
CA GLU A 130 -3.08 4.15 -15.63
C GLU A 130 -4.05 3.12 -16.24
N GLY A 131 -3.98 1.86 -15.79
CA GLY A 131 -4.83 0.77 -16.28
C GLY A 131 -6.25 0.72 -15.71
N ALA A 132 -6.57 1.55 -14.71
CA ALA A 132 -7.90 1.62 -14.08
C ALA A 132 -8.87 2.60 -14.79
N ALA A 133 -8.62 2.90 -16.07
CA ALA A 133 -9.42 3.79 -16.92
C ALA A 133 -10.49 3.02 -17.73
#